data_AF-A0A975BHC4-F1
#
_entry.id   AF-A0A975BHC4-F1
#
_cell.length_a   1.000
_cell.length_b   1.000
_cell.length_c   1.000
_cell.angle_alpha   90.00
_cell.angle_beta   90.00
_cell.angle_gamma   90.00
#
_symmetry.space_group_name_H-M   'P 1'
#
loop_
_entity.id
_entity.type
_entity.pdbx_description
1 polymer ?
#
loop_
_entity_poly.entity_id
_entity_poly.type
_entity_poly.pdbx_seq_one_letter_code
_entity_poly.pdbx_strand_id
1 'polypeptide(L)'
;MEAVTVAITKAFAKLEETAVKDAYDALTTLIQKKFGEKSELAKAIENLENRPDSAGRKELLNEEIVAAKAHQDREITNAAESLIEKIKA
;
A
#
# COMPACT_ATOMS: atom_id res chain seq x y z
N MET A 1 0.96 -13.34 0.84
CA MET A 1 1.16 -11.88 0.85
C MET A 1 -0.15 -11.26 0.44
N GLU A 2 -0.70 -10.38 1.27
CA GLU A 2 -2.03 -9.79 1.07
C GLU A 2 -2.10 -8.93 -0.20
N ALA A 3 -3.29 -8.82 -0.81
CA ALA A 3 -3.49 -8.06 -2.05
C ALA A 3 -3.03 -6.60 -1.92
N VAL A 4 -3.28 -5.99 -0.75
CA VAL A 4 -2.85 -4.63 -0.41
C VAL A 4 -1.32 -4.52 -0.40
N THR A 5 -0.61 -5.47 0.19
CA THR A 5 0.87 -5.51 0.18
C THR A 5 1.40 -5.66 -1.24
N VAL A 6 0.78 -6.51 -2.06
CA VAL A 6 1.17 -6.71 -3.47
C VAL A 6 0.96 -5.43 -4.28
N ALA A 7 -0.16 -4.72 -4.08
CA ALA A 7 -0.46 -3.47 -4.77
C ALA A 7 0.61 -2.41 -4.46
N ILE A 8 0.88 -2.17 -3.17
CA ILE A 8 1.86 -1.19 -2.71
C ILE A 8 3.27 -1.53 -3.23
N THR A 9 3.70 -2.78 -3.07
CA THR A 9 5.05 -3.19 -3.49
C THR A 9 5.27 -3.09 -5.00
N LYS A 10 4.28 -3.43 -5.82
CA LYS A 10 4.38 -3.32 -7.27
C LYS A 10 4.34 -1.87 -7.76
N ALA A 11 3.62 -0.99 -7.07
CA ALA A 11 3.52 0.41 -7.43
C ALA A 11 4.89 1.10 -7.44
N PHE A 12 5.78 0.77 -6.51
CA PHE A 12 7.11 1.38 -6.41
C PHE A 12 7.95 1.31 -7.69
N ALA A 13 7.75 0.29 -8.52
CA ALA A 13 8.48 0.13 -9.77
C ALA A 13 7.92 0.98 -10.93
N LYS A 14 6.80 1.68 -10.72
CA LYS A 14 6.06 2.43 -11.73
C LYS A 14 5.55 3.79 -11.22
N LEU A 15 6.10 4.33 -10.14
CA LEU A 15 5.62 5.61 -9.56
C LEU A 15 5.87 6.81 -10.48
N GLU A 16 6.68 6.67 -11.52
CA GLU A 16 6.85 7.65 -12.60
C GLU A 16 5.62 7.77 -13.50
N GLU A 17 4.77 6.72 -13.56
CA GLU A 17 3.53 6.75 -14.32
C GLU A 17 2.46 7.51 -13.53
N THR A 18 1.98 8.65 -14.04
CA THR A 18 1.03 9.53 -13.31
C THR A 18 -0.20 8.78 -12.80
N ALA A 19 -0.77 7.88 -13.61
CA ALA A 19 -1.94 7.11 -13.22
C ALA A 19 -1.66 6.12 -12.06
N VAL A 20 -0.46 5.55 -12.00
CA VAL A 20 -0.02 4.68 -10.90
C VAL A 20 0.25 5.51 -9.66
N LYS A 21 0.94 6.64 -9.80
CA LYS A 21 1.21 7.56 -8.70
C LYS A 21 -0.07 8.08 -8.05
N ASP A 22 -1.03 8.55 -8.84
CA ASP A 22 -2.30 9.06 -8.32
C ASP A 22 -3.08 7.96 -7.57
N ALA A 23 -3.09 6.73 -8.09
CA ALA A 23 -3.75 5.61 -7.43
C ALA A 23 -3.03 5.17 -6.15
N TYR A 24 -1.69 5.23 -6.12
CA TYR A 24 -0.88 4.97 -4.94
C TYR A 24 -1.15 6.03 -3.86
N ASP A 25 -1.04 7.30 -4.20
CA ASP A 25 -1.27 8.43 -3.29
C ASP A 25 -2.71 8.41 -2.73
N ALA A 26 -3.69 8.01 -3.54
CA ALA A 26 -5.06 7.82 -3.08
C ALA A 26 -5.21 6.67 -2.06
N LEU A 27 -4.56 5.53 -2.32
CA LEU A 27 -4.57 4.38 -1.39
C LEU A 27 -3.90 4.74 -0.05
N THR A 28 -2.72 5.36 -0.08
CA THR A 28 -1.99 5.74 1.13
C THR A 28 -2.74 6.80 1.94
N THR A 29 -3.33 7.80 1.27
CA THR A 29 -4.20 8.81 1.92
C THR A 29 -5.42 8.14 2.59
N LEU A 30 -6.04 7.16 1.94
CA LEU A 30 -7.17 6.43 2.51
C LEU A 30 -6.76 5.63 3.76
N ILE A 31 -5.60 4.99 3.73
CA ILE A 31 -5.01 4.29 4.87
C ILE A 31 -4.77 5.27 6.03
N GLN A 32 -4.13 6.40 5.77
CA GLN A 32 -3.88 7.44 6.77
C GLN A 32 -5.18 7.99 7.36
N LYS A 33 -6.22 8.19 6.54
CA LYS A 33 -7.53 8.67 7.01
C LYS A 33 -8.23 7.66 7.93
N LYS A 34 -8.14 6.37 7.65
CA LYS A 34 -8.83 5.32 8.42
C LYS A 34 -8.07 4.91 9.69
N PHE A 35 -6.75 4.78 9.59
CA PHE A 35 -5.92 4.22 10.65
C PHE A 35 -5.11 5.29 11.40
N GLY A 36 -5.00 6.49 10.83
CA GLY A 36 -4.20 7.59 11.34
C GLY A 36 -2.83 7.67 10.66
N GLU A 37 -2.37 8.89 10.38
CA GLU A 37 -1.06 9.17 9.76
C GLU A 37 0.12 8.62 10.57
N LYS A 38 -0.02 8.51 11.90
CA LYS A 38 1.02 7.99 12.80
C LYS A 38 0.83 6.52 13.17
N SER A 39 -0.09 5.82 12.50
CA SER A 39 -0.29 4.38 12.72
C SER A 39 0.94 3.57 12.29
N GLU A 40 1.12 2.40 12.88
CA GLU A 40 2.19 1.48 12.47
C GLU A 40 2.04 1.04 11.01
N LEU A 41 0.80 0.87 10.52
CA LEU A 41 0.53 0.61 9.11
C LEU A 41 1.00 1.77 8.20
N ALA A 42 0.67 3.03 8.52
CA ALA A 42 1.11 4.17 7.72
C ALA A 42 2.66 4.26 7.69
N LYS A 43 3.30 4.10 8.84
CA LYS A 43 4.79 4.07 8.94
C LYS A 43 5.39 2.90 8.17
N ALA A 44 4.77 1.72 8.16
CA ALA A 44 5.27 0.56 7.43
C ALA A 44 5.33 0.82 5.92
N ILE A 45 4.34 1.54 5.38
CA ILE A 45 4.32 1.98 3.97
C ILE A 45 5.47 2.94 3.70
N GLU A 46 5.59 4.02 4.48
CA GLU A 46 6.66 5.02 4.33
C GLU A 46 8.06 4.38 4.43
N ASN A 47 8.24 3.48 5.40
CA ASN A 47 9.48 2.74 5.57
C ASN A 47 9.77 1.89 4.32
N LEU A 48 8.78 1.18 3.79
CA LEU A 48 8.99 0.35 2.61
C LEU A 48 9.26 1.18 1.36
N GLU A 49 8.58 2.31 1.17
CA GLU A 49 8.82 3.25 0.06
C GLU A 49 10.28 3.72 0.01
N ASN A 50 10.90 3.96 1.17
CA ASN A 50 12.31 4.33 1.26
C ASN A 50 13.29 3.19 0.90
N ARG A 51 12.88 1.93 1.02
CA ARG A 51 13.69 0.75 0.63
C ARG A 51 12.81 -0.36 0.03
N PRO A 52 12.32 -0.19 -1.21
CA PRO A 52 11.31 -1.06 -1.82
C PRO A 52 11.72 -2.53 -1.94
N ASP A 53 13.02 -2.82 -1.99
CA ASP A 53 13.55 -4.18 -2.14
C ASP A 53 13.76 -4.91 -0.81
N SER A 54 13.52 -4.26 0.34
CA SER A 54 13.73 -4.86 1.65
C SER A 54 12.68 -5.92 1.96
N ALA A 55 13.09 -7.20 1.98
CA ALA A 55 12.23 -8.32 2.35
C ALA A 55 11.57 -8.14 3.73
N GLY A 56 12.35 -7.75 4.75
CA GLY A 56 11.82 -7.52 6.10
C GLY A 56 10.80 -6.37 6.18
N ARG A 57 10.95 -5.31 5.39
CA ARG A 57 9.95 -4.23 5.35
C ARG A 57 8.67 -4.65 4.63
N LYS A 58 8.76 -5.55 3.63
CA LYS A 58 7.59 -6.15 2.97
C LYS A 58 6.80 -7.03 3.94
N GLU A 59 7.52 -7.81 4.75
CA GLU A 59 6.92 -8.67 5.78
C GLU A 59 6.25 -7.84 6.87
N LEU A 60 6.93 -6.81 7.40
CA LEU A 60 6.35 -5.86 8.36
C LEU A 60 5.08 -5.19 7.82
N LEU A 61 5.09 -4.72 6.56
CA LEU A 61 3.88 -4.15 5.95
C LEU A 61 2.73 -5.16 5.92
N ASN A 62 2.99 -6.43 5.60
CA ASN A 62 1.97 -7.47 5.61
C ASN A 62 1.44 -7.73 7.04
N GLU A 63 2.31 -7.78 8.04
CA GLU A 63 1.94 -7.91 9.46
C GLU A 63 1.00 -6.78 9.89
N GLU A 64 1.37 -5.52 9.61
CA GLU A 64 0.56 -4.36 9.99
C GLU A 64 -0.78 -4.28 9.25
N ILE A 65 -0.83 -4.73 7.98
CA ILE A 65 -2.08 -4.86 7.22
C ILE A 65 -3.03 -5.87 7.88
N VAL A 66 -2.49 -6.97 8.43
CA VAL A 66 -3.28 -7.98 9.13
C VAL A 66 -3.72 -7.47 10.50
N ALA A 67 -2.82 -6.86 11.26
CA ALA A 67 -3.10 -6.31 12.59
C ALA A 67 -4.18 -5.22 12.55
N ALA A 68 -4.10 -4.31 11.57
CA ALA A 68 -5.10 -3.26 11.34
C ALA A 68 -6.39 -3.78 10.66
N LYS A 69 -6.41 -5.05 10.24
CA LYS A 69 -7.48 -5.65 9.41
C LYS A 69 -7.76 -4.88 8.12
N ALA A 70 -6.77 -4.17 7.59
CA ALA A 70 -6.90 -3.39 6.36
C ALA A 70 -7.23 -4.27 5.13
N HIS A 71 -6.78 -5.52 5.13
CA HIS A 71 -7.14 -6.54 4.14
C HIS A 71 -8.62 -6.95 4.17
N GLN A 72 -9.38 -6.58 5.21
CA GLN A 72 -10.81 -6.83 5.34
C GLN A 72 -11.64 -5.55 5.09
N ASP A 73 -10.99 -4.40 4.99
CA ASP A 73 -11.66 -3.14 4.68
C ASP A 73 -11.94 -3.06 3.18
N ARG A 74 -13.22 -2.93 2.82
CA ARG A 74 -13.67 -2.93 1.43
C ARG A 74 -13.15 -1.74 0.63
N GLU A 75 -13.02 -0.56 1.25
CA GLU A 75 -12.52 0.62 0.55
C GLU A 75 -11.02 0.47 0.27
N ILE A 76 -10.26 -0.07 1.23
CA ILE A 76 -8.82 -0.36 1.06
C ILE A 76 -8.59 -1.41 -0.01
N THR A 77 -9.31 -2.52 0.04
CA THR A 77 -9.15 -3.62 -0.94
C THR A 77 -9.52 -3.16 -2.35
N ASN A 78 -10.62 -2.41 -2.52
CA ASN A 78 -10.98 -1.83 -3.82
C ASN A 78 -9.91 -0.84 -4.34
N ALA A 79 -9.35 0.00 -3.46
CA ALA A 79 -8.30 0.94 -3.85
C ALA A 79 -7.01 0.21 -4.26
N ALA A 80 -6.64 -0.86 -3.56
CA ALA A 80 -5.52 -1.73 -3.91
C ALA A 80 -5.73 -2.44 -5.27
N GLU A 81 -6.94 -2.93 -5.53
CA GLU A 81 -7.29 -3.52 -6.84
C GLU A 81 -7.20 -2.50 -7.97
N SER A 82 -7.74 -1.29 -7.76
CA SER A 82 -7.64 -0.18 -8.72
C SER A 82 -6.18 0.15 -9.05
N LEU A 83 -5.31 0.22 -8.03
CA LEU A 83 -3.87 0.42 -8.21
C LEU A 83 -3.24 -0.70 -9.03
N ILE A 84 -3.58 -1.96 -8.76
CA ILE A 84 -3.10 -3.12 -9.54
C ILE A 84 -3.52 -3.02 -11.01
N GLU A 85 -4.74 -2.57 -11.29
CA GLU A 85 -5.20 -2.39 -12.67
C GLU A 85 -4.43 -1.27 -13.39
N LYS A 86 -4.10 -0.17 -12.71
CA LYS A 86 -3.24 0.88 -13.27
C LYS A 86 -1.82 0.40 -13.56
N ILE A 87 -1.27 -0.47 -12.71
CA ILE A 87 0.07 -1.06 -12.89
C ILE A 87 0.14 -1.95 -14.13
N LYS A 88 -0.96 -2.64 -14.49
CA LYS A 88 -1.03 -3.58 -15.62
C LYS A 88 -1.34 -2.92 -16.96
N ALA A 89 -1.98 -1.75 -16.93
CA ALA A 89 -2.33 -0.97 -18.12
C ALA A 89 -1.08 -0.48 -18.86
#